data_AF-A0AA40FQL0-F1
#
_entry.id   AF-A0AA40FQL0-F1
#
_cell.length_a   1.000
_cell.length_b   1.000
_cell.length_c   1.000
_cell.angle_alpha   90.00
_cell.angle_beta   90.00
_cell.angle_gamma   90.00
#
_symmetry.space_group_name_H-M   'P 1'
#
loop_
_entity.id
_entity.type
_entity.pdbx_description
1 polymer ?
#
loop_
_entity_poly.entity_id
_entity_poly.type
_entity_poly.pdbx_seq_one_letter_code
_entity_poly.pdbx_strand_id
1 'polypeptide(L)' 'MHKELWICFRCGKRYQWRASLKNHIRVECGKEPTFKCPICGRKFKHKHRWQSHAKSMHRIKL' A
#
# COMPACT_ATOMS: atom_id res chain seq x y z
N MET A 1 -7.70 16.12 -23.47
CA MET A 1 -6.39 15.89 -22.80
C MET A 1 -6.29 14.39 -22.46
N HIS A 2 -5.68 13.58 -23.32
CA HIS A 2 -5.44 12.16 -23.00
C HIS A 2 -4.32 12.10 -21.96
N LYS A 3 -4.69 11.96 -20.69
CA LYS A 3 -3.70 11.83 -19.62
C LYS A 3 -3.11 10.43 -19.68
N GLU A 4 -1.91 10.33 -20.21
CA GLU A 4 -1.18 9.07 -20.23
C GLU A 4 -0.88 8.65 -18.78
N LEU A 5 -1.44 7.51 -18.39
CA LEU A 5 -1.26 6.94 -17.06
C LEU A 5 -0.07 6.00 -17.06
N TRP A 6 0.64 5.96 -15.95
CA TRP A 6 1.72 5.02 -15.73
C TRP A 6 1.13 3.66 -15.35
N ILE A 7 1.33 2.65 -16.19
CA ILE A 7 0.74 1.32 -16.00
C ILE A 7 1.78 0.35 -15.42
N CYS A 8 1.40 -0.40 -14.40
CA CYS A 8 2.21 -1.51 -13.91
C CYS A 8 2.10 -2.69 -14.87
N PHE A 9 3.18 -3.05 -15.55
CA PHE A 9 3.21 -4.17 -16.49
C PHE A 9 2.89 -5.54 -15.84
N ARG A 10 3.12 -5.69 -14.52
CA ARG A 10 2.90 -6.95 -13.81
C ARG A 10 1.45 -7.16 -13.36
N CYS A 11 0.69 -6.09 -13.11
CA CYS A 11 -0.68 -6.21 -12.57
C CYS A 11 -1.73 -5.30 -13.22
N GLY A 12 -1.35 -4.51 -14.23
CA GLY A 12 -2.24 -3.63 -14.98
C GLY A 12 -2.73 -2.38 -14.23
N LYS A 13 -2.39 -2.20 -12.94
CA LYS A 13 -2.80 -1.00 -12.19
C LYS A 13 -2.25 0.28 -12.81
N ARG A 14 -3.10 1.31 -12.85
CA ARG A 14 -2.81 2.61 -13.46
C ARG A 14 -2.56 3.67 -12.40
N TYR A 15 -1.58 4.53 -12.66
CA TYR A 15 -1.16 5.58 -11.74
C TYR A 15 -1.07 6.91 -12.47
N GLN A 16 -1.56 7.95 -11.83
CA GLN A 16 -1.45 9.32 -12.33
C GLN A 16 0.00 9.82 -12.41
N TRP A 17 0.85 9.33 -11.51
CA TRP A 17 2.22 9.82 -11.35
C TRP A 17 3.22 8.66 -11.41
N ARG A 18 4.36 8.88 -12.07
CA ARG A 18 5.46 7.90 -12.16
C ARG A 18 5.98 7.50 -10.78
N ALA A 19 6.05 8.44 -9.84
CA ALA A 19 6.45 8.19 -8.46
C ALA A 19 5.51 7.19 -7.76
N SER A 20 4.20 7.30 -7.99
CA SER A 20 3.20 6.37 -7.44
C SER A 20 3.36 4.97 -8.01
N LEU A 21 3.58 4.84 -9.32
CA LEU A 21 3.88 3.54 -9.94
C LEU A 21 5.18 2.94 -9.37
N LYS A 22 6.25 3.74 -9.25
CA LYS A 22 7.53 3.29 -8.69
C LYS A 22 7.37 2.79 -7.26
N ASN A 23 6.62 3.52 -6.43
CA ASN A 23 6.33 3.09 -5.06
C ASN A 23 5.52 1.78 -5.05
N HIS A 24 4.46 1.69 -5.86
CA HIS A 24 3.66 0.48 -6.00
C HIS A 24 4.51 -0.75 -6.37
N ILE A 25 5.36 -0.66 -7.39
CA ILE A 25 6.24 -1.77 -7.79
C ILE A 25 7.16 -2.16 -6.62
N ARG A 26 7.73 -1.15 -5.93
CA ARG A 26 8.67 -1.38 -4.85
C ARG A 26 8.05 -2.07 -3.63
N VAL A 27 6.81 -1.78 -3.27
CA VAL A 27 6.26 -2.19 -1.96
C VAL A 27 4.96 -3.00 -2.04
N GLU A 28 4.25 -2.98 -3.17
CA GLU A 28 2.95 -3.64 -3.29
C GLU A 28 2.91 -4.76 -4.33
N CYS A 29 3.55 -4.57 -5.48
CA CYS A 29 3.34 -5.42 -6.65
C CYS A 29 4.02 -6.78 -6.50
N GLY A 30 3.23 -7.85 -6.37
CA GLY A 30 3.73 -9.20 -6.07
C GLY A 30 4.37 -9.31 -4.69
N LYS A 31 4.15 -8.34 -3.80
CA LYS A 31 4.65 -8.38 -2.42
C LYS A 31 3.50 -8.67 -1.46
N GLU A 32 3.75 -9.63 -0.58
CA GLU A 32 2.85 -9.95 0.52
C GLU A 32 2.82 -8.82 1.55
N PRO A 33 1.66 -8.54 2.17
CA PRO A 33 1.57 -7.61 3.27
C PRO A 33 2.51 -7.98 4.44
N THR A 34 3.47 -7.10 4.75
CA THR A 34 4.49 -7.35 5.78
C THR A 34 4.08 -6.86 7.17
N PHE A 35 3.18 -5.89 7.26
CA PHE A 35 2.78 -5.30 8.54
C PHE A 35 1.52 -5.98 9.07
N LYS A 36 1.65 -6.84 10.09
CA LYS A 36 0.53 -7.52 10.73
C LYS A 36 0.06 -6.73 11.95
N CYS A 37 -1.24 -6.50 12.07
CA CYS A 37 -1.83 -5.98 13.31
C CYS A 37 -1.70 -7.06 14.40
N PRO A 38 -1.07 -6.76 15.55
CA PRO A 38 -0.89 -7.77 16.61
C PRO A 38 -2.21 -8.15 17.28
N ILE A 39 -3.26 -7.32 17.15
CA ILE A 39 -4.55 -7.54 17.82
C ILE A 39 -5.51 -8.34 16.95
N CYS A 40 -5.81 -7.87 15.73
CA CYS A 40 -6.79 -8.55 14.87
C CYS A 40 -6.14 -9.39 13.74
N GLY A 41 -4.81 -9.42 13.66
CA GLY A 41 -4.10 -10.20 12.65
C GLY A 41 -4.17 -9.65 11.22
N ARG A 42 -4.92 -8.56 10.97
CA ARG A 42 -5.03 -7.94 9.64
C ARG A 42 -3.66 -7.48 9.13
N LYS A 43 -3.35 -7.80 7.88
CA LYS A 43 -2.07 -7.45 7.27
C LYS A 43 -2.18 -6.25 6.31
N PHE A 44 -1.12 -5.44 6.26
CA PHE A 44 -1.04 -4.24 5.43
C PHE A 44 0.27 -4.21 4.64
N LYS A 45 0.22 -3.67 3.42
CA LYS A 45 1.40 -3.48 2.56
C LYS A 45 2.22 -2.24 2.92
N HIS A 46 1.62 -1.27 3.61
CA HIS A 46 2.27 -0.01 3.99
C HIS A 46 2.23 0.21 5.49
N LYS A 47 3.36 0.69 6.05
CA LYS A 47 3.50 1.03 7.47
C LYS A 47 2.47 2.06 7.93
N HIS A 48 2.29 3.15 7.19
CA HIS A 48 1.36 4.22 7.56
C HIS A 48 -0.09 3.73 7.66
N ARG A 49 -0.51 2.80 6.79
CA ARG A 49 -1.86 2.20 6.84
C ARG A 49 -2.02 1.31 8.06
N TRP A 50 -1.01 0.51 8.39
CA TRP A 50 -1.00 -0.31 9.59
C TRP A 50 -1.05 0.53 10.87
N GLN A 51 -0.23 1.59 10.97
CA GLN A 51 -0.23 2.50 12.12
C GLN A 51 -1.59 3.19 12.29
N SER A 52 -2.15 3.73 11.20
CA SER A 52 -3.47 4.37 11.22
C SER A 52 -4.56 3.40 11.67
N HIS A 53 -4.53 2.16 11.17
CA HIS A 53 -5.46 1.10 11.60
C HIS A 53 -5.32 0.80 13.09
N ALA A 54 -4.11 0.53 13.57
CA ALA A 54 -3.88 0.18 14.97
C ALA A 54 -4.28 1.33 15.92
N LYS A 55 -4.03 2.58 15.53
CA LYS A 55 -4.44 3.76 16.31
C LYS A 55 -5.96 3.96 16.30
N SER A 56 -6.62 3.85 15.15
CA SER A 56 -8.06 4.14 15.02
C SER A 56 -8.96 2.99 15.47
N MET A 57 -8.58 1.73 15.19
CA MET A 57 -9.40 0.55 15.47
C MET A 57 -9.09 -0.08 16.83
N HIS A 58 -7.87 0.11 17.34
CA HIS A 58 -7.43 -0.54 18.58
C HIS A 58 -6.79 0.41 19.59
N ARG A 59 -6.77 1.72 19.31
CA ARG A 59 -6.18 2.77 20.19
C ARG A 59 -4.74 2.48 20.62
N ILE A 60 -3.96 1.75 19.80
CA ILE A 60 -2.55 1.48 20.09
C ILE A 60 -1.71 2.72 19.73
N LYS A 61 -0.78 3.08 20.62
CA LYS A 61 0.35 3.97 20.27
C LYS A 61 1.50 3.10 19.78
N LEU A 62 1.82 3.21 18.48
CA LEU A 62 2.92 2.51 17.79
C LEU A 62 4.00 3.50 17.38
#